data_AF-A0A0J6SYY1-F1
#
_entry.id   AF-A0A0J6SYY1-F1
#
_cell.length_a   1.000
_cell.length_b   1.000
_cell.length_c   1.000
_cell.angle_alpha   90.00
_cell.angle_beta   90.00
_cell.angle_gamma   90.00
#
_symmetry.space_group_name_H-M   'P 1'
#
loop_
_entity.id
_entity.type
_entity.pdbx_description
1 polymer ?
#
loop_
_entity_poly.entity_id
_entity_poly.type
_entity_poly.pdbx_seq_one_letter_code
_entity_poly.pdbx_strand_id
1 'polypeptide(L)'
;MAGTSFLACIDAVYAASLDPGLWPEALARVSEVTSSVGALPIPVVPAEAVPLVVSERLTEANRDYGAGWSQYDSRVRASHRLALRPGLLLTDAALFTPEEIARDPFYQESLRRHGLGFGTYRLIPDGAGALASVSLQRQARPLAPGRTRRPRDAALRLDASRPPAGARRDGPLTLIASR
;
A
#
# COMPACT_ATOMS: atom_id res chain seq x y z
N MET A 1 -8.46 -24.05 -19.49
CA MET A 1 -7.34 -23.83 -18.54
C MET A 1 -7.57 -22.61 -17.64
N ALA A 2 -7.86 -21.41 -18.15
CA ALA A 2 -8.05 -20.21 -17.32
C ALA A 2 -9.30 -20.22 -16.40
N GLY A 3 -10.39 -20.89 -16.80
CA GLY A 3 -11.60 -20.98 -15.97
C GLY A 3 -11.41 -21.81 -14.70
N THR A 4 -10.63 -22.89 -14.77
CA THR A 4 -10.33 -23.76 -13.63
C THR A 4 -9.37 -23.08 -12.65
N SER A 5 -8.40 -22.29 -13.13
CA SER A 5 -7.48 -21.56 -12.25
C SER A 5 -8.15 -20.43 -11.47
N PHE A 6 -9.15 -19.76 -12.07
CA PHE A 6 -9.92 -18.72 -11.38
C PHE A 6 -10.81 -19.31 -10.27
N LEU A 7 -11.51 -20.40 -10.54
CA LEU A 7 -12.33 -21.07 -9.51
C LEU A 7 -11.47 -21.62 -8.37
N ALA A 8 -10.33 -22.25 -8.67
CA ALA A 8 -9.39 -22.69 -7.64
C ALA A 8 -8.83 -21.53 -6.79
N CYS A 9 -8.66 -20.35 -7.39
CA CYS A 9 -8.29 -19.14 -6.64
C CYS A 9 -9.41 -18.70 -5.68
N ILE A 10 -10.67 -18.75 -6.12
CA ILE A 10 -11.83 -18.45 -5.28
C ILE A 10 -11.90 -19.43 -4.10
N ASP A 11 -11.76 -20.73 -4.36
CA ASP A 11 -11.77 -21.77 -3.33
C ASP A 11 -10.66 -21.55 -2.29
N ALA A 12 -9.45 -21.16 -2.75
CA ALA A 12 -8.34 -20.85 -1.85
C ALA A 12 -8.63 -19.63 -0.96
N VAL A 13 -9.30 -18.59 -1.48
CA VAL A 13 -9.70 -17.43 -0.68
C VAL A 13 -10.76 -17.80 0.36
N TYR A 14 -11.74 -18.63 -0.01
CA TYR A 14 -12.73 -19.15 0.95
C TYR A 14 -12.07 -20.02 2.02
N ALA A 15 -11.13 -20.90 1.66
CA ALA A 15 -10.38 -21.69 2.62
C ALA A 15 -9.59 -20.80 3.59
N ALA A 16 -8.92 -19.76 3.09
CA ALA A 16 -8.18 -18.80 3.93
C ALA A 16 -9.07 -17.96 4.85
N SER A 17 -10.35 -17.76 4.49
CA SER A 17 -11.32 -17.13 5.38
C SER A 17 -11.67 -17.98 6.60
N LEU A 18 -11.50 -19.31 6.50
CA LEU A 18 -11.72 -20.27 7.59
C LEU A 18 -10.45 -20.57 8.37
N ASP A 19 -9.29 -20.56 7.69
CA ASP A 19 -7.98 -20.76 8.29
C ASP A 19 -7.01 -19.61 7.89
N PRO A 20 -6.72 -18.68 8.80
CA PRO A 20 -5.82 -17.56 8.52
C PRO A 20 -4.41 -17.96 8.06
N GLY A 21 -3.95 -19.18 8.38
CA GLY A 21 -2.65 -19.69 7.94
C GLY A 21 -2.54 -19.86 6.42
N LEU A 22 -3.66 -19.94 5.70
CA LEU A 22 -3.70 -20.15 4.26
C LEU A 22 -3.67 -18.86 3.44
N TRP A 23 -3.77 -17.68 4.07
CA TRP A 23 -3.80 -16.40 3.36
C TRP A 23 -2.58 -16.14 2.46
N PRO A 24 -1.32 -16.42 2.86
CA PRO A 24 -0.18 -16.21 1.97
C PRO A 24 -0.30 -16.98 0.65
N GLU A 25 -0.79 -18.22 0.70
CA GLU A 25 -0.99 -19.07 -0.49
C GLU A 25 -2.18 -18.60 -1.33
N ALA A 26 -3.29 -18.23 -0.69
CA ALA A 26 -4.44 -17.65 -1.38
C ALA A 26 -4.06 -16.34 -2.12
N LEU A 27 -3.28 -15.47 -1.48
CA LEU A 27 -2.80 -14.23 -2.09
C LEU A 27 -1.80 -14.47 -3.22
N ALA A 28 -1.01 -15.54 -3.16
CA ALA A 28 -0.17 -15.96 -4.27
C ALA A 28 -1.03 -16.33 -5.50
N ARG A 29 -2.09 -17.13 -5.32
CA ARG A 29 -3.03 -17.47 -6.40
C ARG A 29 -3.76 -16.25 -6.96
N VAL A 30 -4.19 -15.32 -6.09
CA VAL A 30 -4.76 -14.02 -6.53
C VAL A 30 -3.77 -13.28 -7.42
N SER A 31 -2.49 -13.30 -7.07
CA SER A 31 -1.45 -12.63 -7.85
C SER A 31 -1.24 -13.27 -9.22
N GLU A 32 -1.25 -14.60 -9.28
CA GLU A 32 -1.16 -15.36 -10.53
C GLU A 32 -2.31 -15.04 -11.49
N VAL A 33 -3.56 -15.15 -11.01
CA VAL A 33 -4.75 -14.93 -11.87
C VAL A 33 -4.90 -13.47 -12.31
N THR A 34 -4.34 -12.52 -11.56
CA THR A 34 -4.35 -11.09 -11.89
C THR A 34 -3.08 -10.61 -12.59
N SER A 35 -2.10 -11.50 -12.78
CA SER A 35 -0.76 -11.16 -13.29
C SER A 35 -0.12 -10.00 -12.53
N SER A 36 -0.28 -9.97 -11.20
CA SER A 36 0.41 -9.05 -10.31
C SER A 36 1.68 -9.71 -9.76
N VAL A 37 2.61 -8.90 -9.23
CA VAL A 37 3.78 -9.42 -8.49
C VAL A 37 3.33 -9.99 -7.15
N GLY A 38 2.32 -9.38 -6.55
CA GLY A 38 1.79 -9.79 -5.27
C GLY A 38 0.45 -9.15 -4.95
N ALA A 39 -0.16 -9.64 -3.88
CA ALA A 39 -1.44 -9.17 -3.36
C ALA A 39 -1.39 -9.08 -1.83
N LEU A 40 -2.17 -8.14 -1.29
CA LEU A 40 -2.35 -7.97 0.15
C LEU A 40 -3.70 -7.30 0.48
N PRO A 41 -4.41 -7.74 1.52
CA PRO A 41 -5.45 -6.96 2.16
C PRO A 41 -4.83 -5.88 3.05
N ILE A 42 -5.41 -4.68 3.07
CA ILE A 42 -5.00 -3.58 3.95
C ILE A 42 -6.26 -3.00 4.63
N PRO A 43 -6.33 -2.98 5.98
CA PRO A 43 -7.37 -2.23 6.69
C PRO A 43 -7.29 -0.74 6.36
N VAL A 44 -8.43 -0.14 6.02
CA VAL A 44 -8.53 1.28 5.62
C VAL A 44 -9.32 2.09 6.66
N VAL A 45 -10.42 1.54 7.17
CA VAL A 45 -11.22 2.17 8.23
C VAL A 45 -11.72 1.06 9.17
N PRO A 46 -11.45 1.10 10.49
CA PRO A 46 -10.41 1.91 11.10
C PRO A 46 -9.03 1.49 10.58
N ALA A 47 -8.13 2.46 10.41
CA ALA A 47 -6.74 2.18 10.02
C ALA A 47 -5.96 1.67 11.25
N GLU A 48 -6.19 0.41 11.62
CA GLU A 48 -5.47 -0.21 12.72
C GLU A 48 -4.10 -0.73 12.25
N ALA A 49 -3.10 -0.59 13.12
CA ALA A 49 -1.74 -1.08 12.88
C ALA A 49 -1.67 -2.60 13.15
N VAL A 50 -2.34 -3.39 12.31
CA VAL A 50 -2.27 -4.85 12.34
C VAL A 50 -1.17 -5.30 11.38
N PRO A 51 -0.33 -6.30 11.73
CA PRO A 51 0.60 -6.90 10.78
C PRO A 51 -0.15 -7.36 9.53
N LEU A 52 0.27 -6.84 8.37
CA LEU A 52 -0.35 -7.19 7.10
C LEU A 52 0.04 -8.60 6.69
N VAL A 53 -0.94 -9.41 6.33
CA VAL A 53 -0.70 -10.68 5.62
C VAL A 53 -0.46 -10.35 4.15
N VAL A 54 0.59 -10.92 3.57
CA VAL A 54 0.99 -10.64 2.19
C VAL A 54 1.31 -11.93 1.45
N SER A 55 1.18 -11.94 0.13
CA SER A 55 1.75 -13.01 -0.70
C SER A 55 3.27 -13.09 -0.50
N GLU A 56 3.84 -14.30 -0.59
CA GLU A 56 5.28 -14.55 -0.32
C GLU A 56 6.22 -13.55 -1.01
N ARG A 57 5.97 -13.21 -2.28
CA ARG A 57 6.78 -12.28 -3.08
C ARG A 57 6.81 -10.84 -2.56
N LEU A 58 5.90 -10.46 -1.67
CA LEU A 58 5.86 -9.15 -1.03
C LEU A 58 6.45 -9.15 0.38
N THR A 59 6.90 -10.28 0.91
CA THR A 59 7.35 -10.41 2.31
C THR A 59 8.48 -9.43 2.66
N GLU A 60 9.50 -9.34 1.80
CA GLU A 60 10.62 -8.43 2.01
C GLU A 60 10.18 -6.97 1.89
N ALA A 61 9.39 -6.64 0.87
CA ALA A 61 8.85 -5.29 0.68
C ALA A 61 7.98 -4.85 1.86
N ASN A 62 7.14 -5.75 2.40
CA ASN A 62 6.30 -5.48 3.56
C ASN A 62 7.12 -5.29 4.84
N ARG A 63 8.22 -6.04 5.00
CA ARG A 63 9.16 -5.85 6.11
C ARG A 63 9.81 -4.47 6.06
N ASP A 64 10.35 -4.07 4.92
CA ASP A 64 10.96 -2.74 4.72
C ASP A 64 9.92 -1.63 4.85
N TYR A 65 8.68 -1.88 4.40
CA TYR A 65 7.54 -1.00 4.61
C TYR A 65 7.28 -0.71 6.09
N GLY A 66 7.13 -1.76 6.90
CA GLY A 66 6.90 -1.66 8.34
C GLY A 66 8.09 -1.08 9.11
N ALA A 67 9.32 -1.32 8.65
CA ALA A 67 10.54 -0.86 9.31
C ALA A 67 10.82 0.64 9.15
N GLY A 68 10.10 1.34 8.27
CA GLY A 68 10.22 2.80 8.18
C GLY A 68 9.67 3.45 6.92
N TRP A 69 9.36 2.70 5.86
CA TRP A 69 8.84 3.30 4.62
C TRP A 69 7.37 3.69 4.70
N SER A 70 6.59 3.13 5.63
CA SER A 70 5.17 3.43 5.81
C SER A 70 4.86 4.92 6.00
N GLN A 71 5.70 5.65 6.75
CA GLN A 71 5.57 7.10 6.96
C GLN A 71 5.80 7.91 5.68
N TYR A 72 6.50 7.35 4.69
CA TYR A 72 6.81 8.02 3.43
C TYR A 72 5.83 7.67 2.32
N ASP A 73 4.90 6.72 2.54
CA ASP A 73 3.91 6.32 1.53
C ASP A 73 3.01 7.49 1.13
N SER A 74 3.26 8.01 -0.07
CA SER A 74 2.52 9.12 -0.65
C SER A 74 1.10 8.73 -1.02
N ARG A 75 0.83 7.46 -1.32
CA ARG A 75 -0.49 6.95 -1.71
C ARG A 75 -1.47 7.07 -0.55
N VAL A 76 -1.03 6.77 0.66
CA VAL A 76 -1.82 6.97 1.89
C VAL A 76 -2.22 8.44 2.01
N ARG A 77 -1.24 9.36 1.90
CA ARG A 77 -1.51 10.81 1.98
C ARG A 77 -2.45 11.30 0.87
N ALA A 78 -2.26 10.86 -0.36
CA ALA A 78 -3.11 11.22 -1.49
C ALA A 78 -4.54 10.68 -1.32
N SER A 79 -4.69 9.47 -0.78
CA SER A 79 -5.99 8.84 -0.55
C SER A 79 -6.88 9.59 0.44
N HIS A 80 -6.32 10.33 1.40
CA HIS A 80 -7.09 11.16 2.33
C HIS A 80 -7.87 12.30 1.64
N ARG A 81 -7.52 12.66 0.41
CA ARG A 81 -8.25 13.64 -0.39
C ARG A 81 -9.47 13.05 -1.09
N LEU A 82 -9.66 11.73 -1.02
CA LEU A 82 -10.72 11.01 -1.70
C LEU A 82 -11.85 10.67 -0.74
N ALA A 83 -13.08 10.70 -1.26
CA ALA A 83 -14.24 10.12 -0.60
C ALA A 83 -14.22 8.58 -0.75
N LEU A 84 -13.48 7.91 0.14
CA LEU A 84 -13.36 6.46 0.19
C LEU A 84 -14.73 5.83 0.49
N ARG A 85 -15.10 4.82 -0.28
CA ARG A 85 -16.40 4.14 -0.20
C ARG A 85 -16.32 2.69 -0.68
N PRO A 86 -17.20 1.79 -0.22
CA PRO A 86 -17.26 0.42 -0.71
C PRO A 86 -17.31 0.35 -2.25
N GLY A 87 -16.53 -0.55 -2.84
CA GLY A 87 -16.50 -0.77 -4.29
C GLY A 87 -15.65 0.21 -5.09
N LEU A 88 -15.09 1.26 -4.47
CA LEU A 88 -14.17 2.17 -5.15
C LEU A 88 -12.94 1.42 -5.65
N LEU A 89 -12.60 1.62 -6.92
CA LEU A 89 -11.37 1.13 -7.54
C LEU A 89 -10.41 2.30 -7.73
N LEU A 90 -9.19 2.16 -7.22
CA LEU A 90 -8.12 3.15 -7.32
C LEU A 90 -6.92 2.53 -8.03
N THR A 91 -6.21 3.38 -8.76
CA THR A 91 -4.89 3.08 -9.31
C THR A 91 -3.98 4.25 -8.99
N ASP A 92 -2.66 4.06 -9.03
CA ASP A 92 -1.75 5.18 -8.78
C ASP A 92 -1.91 6.32 -9.80
N ALA A 93 -2.34 6.01 -11.03
CA ALA A 93 -2.64 7.02 -12.05
C ALA A 93 -3.86 7.89 -11.72
N ALA A 94 -4.74 7.43 -10.82
CA ALA A 94 -5.83 8.25 -10.29
C ALA A 94 -5.37 9.16 -9.13
N LEU A 95 -4.21 8.88 -8.54
CA LEU A 95 -3.65 9.61 -7.40
C LEU A 95 -2.55 10.60 -7.82
N PHE A 96 -1.81 10.29 -8.88
CA PHE A 96 -0.61 11.02 -9.28
C PHE A 96 -0.46 11.13 -10.79
N THR A 97 0.14 12.23 -11.21
CA THR A 97 0.71 12.39 -12.55
C THR A 97 2.01 11.57 -12.70
N PRO A 98 2.41 11.22 -13.94
CA PRO A 98 3.70 10.57 -14.19
C PRO A 98 4.90 11.36 -13.65
N GLU A 99 4.84 12.68 -13.72
CA GLU A 99 5.87 13.61 -13.24
C GLU A 99 6.03 13.59 -11.71
N GLU A 100 4.93 13.44 -10.98
CA GLU A 100 4.93 13.28 -9.53
C GLU A 100 5.54 11.92 -9.15
N ILE A 101 5.07 10.84 -9.77
CA ILE A 101 5.60 9.48 -9.55
C ILE A 101 7.11 9.43 -9.81
N ALA A 102 7.58 10.08 -10.88
CA ALA A 102 9.00 10.12 -11.26
C ALA A 102 9.90 10.81 -10.22
N ARG A 103 9.33 11.66 -9.35
CA ARG A 103 10.06 12.39 -8.30
C ARG A 103 9.80 11.85 -6.90
N ASP A 104 8.84 10.95 -6.75
CA ASP A 104 8.39 10.46 -5.45
C ASP A 104 9.35 9.39 -4.87
N PRO A 105 9.99 9.64 -3.72
CA PRO A 105 10.92 8.69 -3.09
C PRO A 105 10.30 7.32 -2.81
N PHE A 106 9.01 7.27 -2.48
CA PHE A 106 8.33 6.02 -2.21
C PHE A 106 8.33 5.11 -3.46
N TYR A 107 8.05 5.67 -4.64
CA TYR A 107 8.12 4.91 -5.90
C TYR A 107 9.56 4.67 -6.35
N GLN A 108 10.41 5.69 -6.28
CA GLN A 108 11.75 5.64 -6.88
C GLN A 108 12.75 4.81 -6.07
N GLU A 109 12.60 4.77 -4.74
CA GLU A 109 13.56 4.16 -3.82
C GLU A 109 12.98 2.94 -3.11
N SER A 110 11.77 3.03 -2.55
CA SER A 110 11.14 1.89 -1.84
C SER A 110 10.63 0.83 -2.80
N LEU A 111 9.60 1.14 -3.59
CA LEU A 111 8.95 0.15 -4.46
C LEU A 111 9.91 -0.45 -5.49
N ARG A 112 10.70 0.39 -6.15
CA ARG A 112 11.64 -0.07 -7.18
C ARG A 112 12.72 -1.01 -6.67
N ARG A 113 13.17 -0.86 -5.42
CA ARG A 113 14.16 -1.77 -4.82
C ARG A 113 13.66 -3.21 -4.80
N HIS A 114 12.35 -3.39 -4.64
CA HIS A 114 11.70 -4.70 -4.66
C HIS A 114 11.10 -5.05 -6.05
N GLY A 115 11.47 -4.32 -7.10
CA GLY A 115 10.93 -4.52 -8.44
C GLY A 115 9.43 -4.18 -8.57
N LEU A 116 8.87 -3.44 -7.61
CA LEU A 116 7.47 -3.03 -7.57
C LEU A 116 7.28 -1.68 -8.27
N GLY A 117 6.14 -1.56 -8.94
CA GLY A 117 5.71 -0.38 -9.67
C GLY A 117 4.33 0.04 -9.19
N PHE A 118 3.40 0.19 -10.13
CA PHE A 118 2.08 0.71 -9.80
C PHE A 118 1.23 -0.33 -9.07
N GLY A 119 0.27 0.12 -8.29
CA GLY A 119 -0.75 -0.68 -7.65
C GLY A 119 -2.16 -0.39 -8.16
N THR A 120 -3.01 -1.38 -7.93
CA THR A 120 -4.46 -1.27 -8.07
C THR A 120 -5.09 -1.68 -6.75
N TYR A 121 -6.06 -0.90 -6.27
CA TYR A 121 -6.64 -1.01 -4.94
C TYR A 121 -8.16 -1.04 -5.06
N ARG A 122 -8.79 -2.12 -4.60
CA ARG A 122 -10.25 -2.24 -4.57
C ARG A 122 -10.73 -2.18 -3.12
N LEU A 123 -11.53 -1.18 -2.79
CA LEU A 123 -12.15 -1.10 -1.47
C LEU A 123 -13.31 -2.09 -1.35
N ILE A 124 -13.26 -2.89 -0.28
CA ILE A 124 -14.27 -3.86 0.08
C ILE A 124 -14.75 -3.58 1.50
N PRO A 125 -16.05 -3.78 1.80
CA PRO A 125 -16.50 -3.83 3.18
C PRO A 125 -15.84 -5.04 3.86
N ASP A 126 -15.44 -4.89 5.12
CA ASP A 126 -14.88 -6.00 5.90
C ASP A 126 -15.95 -6.89 6.55
N GLY A 127 -17.23 -6.48 6.47
CA GLY A 127 -18.38 -7.18 7.06
C GLY A 127 -18.72 -6.76 8.49
N ALA A 128 -17.86 -5.96 9.14
CA ALA A 128 -18.04 -5.45 10.50
C ALA A 128 -18.37 -3.94 10.55
N GLY A 129 -18.71 -3.35 9.41
CA GLY A 129 -18.95 -1.91 9.27
C GLY A 129 -17.70 -1.09 8.96
N ALA A 130 -16.60 -1.77 8.64
CA ALA A 130 -15.31 -1.19 8.34
C ALA A 130 -14.94 -1.41 6.84
N LEU A 131 -13.83 -0.81 6.42
CA LEU A 131 -13.33 -0.88 5.04
C LEU A 131 -11.93 -1.48 5.02
N ALA A 132 -11.73 -2.42 4.11
CA ALA A 132 -10.42 -2.91 3.71
C ALA A 132 -10.19 -2.62 2.22
N SER A 133 -8.94 -2.69 1.79
CA SER A 133 -8.57 -2.72 0.38
C SER A 133 -7.95 -4.05 0.02
N VAL A 134 -8.33 -4.61 -1.11
CA VAL A 134 -7.53 -5.63 -1.79
C VAL A 134 -6.58 -4.90 -2.73
N SER A 135 -5.30 -5.00 -2.43
CA SER A 135 -4.24 -4.28 -3.12
C SER A 135 -3.42 -5.24 -3.96
N LEU A 136 -3.23 -4.91 -5.24
CA LEU A 136 -2.42 -5.67 -6.18
C LEU A 136 -1.21 -4.84 -6.58
N GLN A 137 0.00 -5.37 -6.39
CA GLN A 137 1.24 -4.68 -6.76
C GLN A 137 1.73 -5.17 -8.12
N ARG A 138 1.97 -4.24 -9.07
CA ARG A 138 2.48 -4.56 -10.40
C ARG A 138 4.00 -4.47 -10.42
N GLN A 139 4.59 -5.14 -11.39
CA GLN A 139 6.03 -5.03 -11.65
C GLN A 139 6.39 -3.63 -12.13
N ALA A 140 7.52 -3.12 -11.64
CA ALA A 140 8.11 -1.90 -12.18
C ALA A 140 8.42 -2.08 -13.67
N ARG A 141 8.03 -1.12 -14.50
CA ARG A 141 8.53 -1.09 -15.88
C ARG A 141 10.03 -0.76 -15.86
N PRO A 142 10.84 -1.41 -16.72
CA PRO A 142 12.23 -1.03 -16.90
C PRO A 142 12.34 0.47 -17.22
N LEU A 143 13.33 1.13 -16.63
CA LEU A 143 13.67 2.49 -17.06
C LEU A 143 14.13 2.44 -18.51
N ALA A 144 13.67 3.38 -19.33
CA ALA A 144 14.27 3.58 -20.64
C ALA A 144 15.80 3.80 -20.46
N PRO A 145 16.65 3.24 -21.34
CA PRO A 145 18.09 3.43 -21.26
C PRO A 145 18.44 4.92 -21.17
N GLY A 146 19.27 5.31 -20.20
CA GLY A 146 19.73 6.70 -20.02
C GLY A 146 19.28 7.41 -18.74
N ARG A 147 18.41 6.80 -17.92
CA ARG A 147 18.04 7.32 -16.58
C ARG A 147 18.70 6.53 -15.44
N THR A 148 20.02 6.50 -15.38
CA THR A 148 20.72 6.03 -14.18
C THR A 148 20.74 7.14 -13.14
N ARG A 149 19.89 7.08 -12.12
CA ARG A 149 20.03 7.94 -10.93
C ARG A 149 20.87 7.18 -9.90
N ARG A 150 22.04 7.71 -9.57
CA ARG A 150 22.92 7.14 -8.54
C ARG A 150 22.17 7.10 -7.19
N PRO A 151 22.27 6.01 -6.42
CA PRO A 151 21.73 5.99 -5.06
C PRO A 151 22.73 6.69 -4.13
N ARG A 152 22.32 7.80 -3.51
CA ARG A 152 22.79 8.29 -2.19
C ARG A 152 22.16 9.65 -1.83
N ASP A 153 21.72 9.75 -0.58
CA ASP A 153 21.45 10.98 0.20
C ASP A 153 20.08 11.70 0.10
N ALA A 154 18.95 10.97 0.04
CA ALA A 154 17.61 11.58 0.17
C ALA A 154 17.04 11.62 1.60
N ALA A 155 17.44 10.69 2.48
CA ALA A 155 16.95 10.62 3.87
C ALA A 155 17.30 11.88 4.70
N LEU A 156 18.35 12.61 4.33
CA LEU A 156 18.80 13.84 5.00
C LEU A 156 18.02 15.11 4.62
N ARG A 157 17.07 15.05 3.67
CA ARG A 157 16.34 16.25 3.21
C ARG A 157 14.92 16.40 3.75
N LEU A 158 14.37 15.38 4.41
CA LEU A 158 13.02 15.46 4.99
C LEU A 158 12.97 16.20 6.35
N ASP A 159 14.12 16.40 7.01
CA ASP A 159 14.19 17.18 8.26
C ASP A 159 14.39 18.70 8.03
N ALA A 160 14.83 19.10 6.82
CA ALA A 160 15.20 20.49 6.54
C ALA A 160 14.03 21.39 6.06
N SER A 161 12.81 20.85 5.89
CA SER A 161 11.63 21.63 5.47
C SER A 161 10.60 21.86 6.58
N ARG A 162 10.94 21.57 7.84
CA ARG A 162 10.12 21.97 8.99
C ARG A 162 10.46 23.42 9.37
N PRO A 163 9.54 24.39 9.28
CA PRO A 163 9.81 25.72 9.83
C PRO A 163 9.99 25.63 11.36
N PRO A 164 10.84 26.47 11.97
CA PRO A 164 11.05 26.45 13.41
C PRO A 164 9.73 26.75 14.14
N ALA A 165 9.38 25.91 15.10
CA ALA A 165 8.22 26.11 15.95
C ALA A 165 8.49 27.26 16.95
N GLY A 166 7.85 28.40 16.72
CA GLY A 166 7.63 29.49 17.67
C GLY A 166 6.62 30.43 17.02
N ALA A 167 5.50 30.84 17.61
CA ALA A 167 5.20 31.05 19.02
C ALA A 167 3.72 30.75 19.33
N ARG A 168 3.46 30.45 20.61
CA ARG A 168 2.14 30.23 21.22
C ARG A 168 1.23 31.45 21.06
N ARG A 169 -0.09 31.21 20.96
CA ARG A 169 -1.12 31.92 21.73
C ARG A 169 -2.34 30.98 21.99
N ASP A 170 -2.42 30.54 23.23
CA ASP A 170 -3.57 30.46 24.14
C ASP A 170 -4.94 29.91 23.68
N GLY A 171 -5.31 28.79 24.31
CA GLY A 171 -6.69 28.30 24.46
C GLY A 171 -6.69 26.85 24.99
N PRO A 172 -7.32 26.54 26.15
CA PRO A 172 -7.28 25.19 26.70
C PRO A 172 -8.33 24.33 25.99
N LEU A 173 -7.91 23.26 25.30
CA LEU A 173 -8.80 22.15 24.95
C LEU A 173 -8.40 20.93 25.77
N THR A 174 -9.10 20.80 26.89
CA THR A 174 -9.21 19.58 27.69
C THR A 174 -9.75 18.46 26.79
N LEU A 175 -8.92 17.45 26.51
CA LEU A 175 -9.42 16.18 25.97
C LEU A 175 -9.63 15.21 27.14
N ILE A 176 -10.91 14.98 27.43
CA ILE A 176 -11.41 14.02 28.41
C ILE A 176 -11.10 12.61 27.88
N ALA A 177 -10.30 11.86 28.64
CA ALA A 177 -10.26 10.41 28.55
C ALA A 177 -11.32 9.85 29.51
N SER A 178 -12.30 9.13 28.97
CA SER A 178 -13.19 8.23 29.72
C SER A 178 -13.02 6.87 29.06
N ARG A 179 -12.30 5.94 29.72
CA ARG A 179 -12.85 4.81 30.50
C ARG A 179 -13.62 3.82 29.67
#